data_AF-X1BFA3-F1
#
_entry.id   AF-X1BFA3-F1
#
_cell.length_a   1.000
_cell.length_b   1.000
_cell.length_c   1.000
_cell.angle_alpha   90.00
_cell.angle_beta   90.00
_cell.angle_gamma   90.00
#
_symmetry.space_group_name_H-M   'P 1'
#
loop_
_entity.id
_entity.type
_entity.pdbx_description
1 polymer ?
#
loop_
_entity_poly.entity_id
_entity_poly.type
_entity_poly.pdbx_seq_one_letter_code
_entity_poly.pdbx_strand_id
1 'polypeptide(L)'
;MAYTKLNRSAATLTKNRTEDSISPFSGMCVTCVDGCIGMCEIGKSAYRGHEVLYPQPFGIITAASEKDYPVDLSHFNIMGTAVGAHGVEADSDKATFPKVTTETAVGHDKGIKLKV
;
A
#
# COMPACT_ATOMS: atom_id res chain seq x y z
N MET A 1 8.29 -22.24 2.31
CA MET A 1 8.96 -21.11 1.64
C MET A 1 8.38 -19.80 2.15
N ALA A 2 9.20 -18.76 2.30
CA ALA A 2 8.71 -17.40 2.49
C ALA A 2 8.58 -16.75 1.10
N TYR A 3 7.35 -16.44 0.70
CA TYR A 3 7.01 -15.83 -0.59
C TYR A 3 7.31 -14.32 -0.64
N THR A 4 7.87 -13.76 0.43
CA THR A 4 8.19 -12.33 0.51
C THR A 4 9.50 -12.12 1.25
N LYS A 5 10.21 -11.06 0.87
CA LYS A 5 11.38 -10.58 1.60
C LYS A 5 10.92 -9.50 2.59
N LEU A 6 10.65 -9.90 3.83
CA LEU A 6 10.28 -8.96 4.89
C LEU A 6 11.48 -8.08 5.28
N ASN A 7 11.24 -6.78 5.52
CA ASN A 7 12.19 -5.82 6.09
C ASN A 7 13.48 -5.57 5.28
N ARG A 8 13.50 -5.97 4.02
CA ARG A 8 14.52 -5.63 3.01
C ARG A 8 13.86 -5.53 1.64
N SER A 9 14.09 -4.44 0.93
CA SER A 9 13.65 -4.29 -0.46
C SER A 9 14.48 -3.25 -1.19
N ALA A 10 14.68 -3.47 -2.49
CA ALA A 10 15.23 -2.45 -3.37
C ALA A 10 14.33 -1.20 -3.41
N ALA A 11 13.00 -1.36 -3.27
CA ALA A 11 12.04 -0.27 -3.28
C ALA A 11 12.30 0.76 -2.18
N THR A 12 12.78 0.35 -1.00
CA THR A 12 13.09 1.23 0.15
C THR A 12 14.60 1.44 0.34
N LEU A 13 15.42 0.93 -0.59
CA LEU A 13 16.88 0.91 -0.52
C LEU A 13 17.38 0.31 0.80
N THR A 14 16.77 -0.78 1.24
CA THR A 14 17.05 -1.43 2.53
C THR A 14 17.62 -2.83 2.37
N LYS A 15 18.50 -3.22 3.30
CA LYS A 15 19.11 -4.56 3.34
C LYS A 15 19.38 -5.03 4.77
N ASN A 16 19.30 -6.35 4.98
CA ASN A 16 19.74 -6.98 6.22
C ASN A 16 21.27 -6.96 6.33
N ARG A 17 21.78 -6.96 7.57
CA ARG A 17 23.22 -7.08 7.84
C ARG A 17 23.76 -8.46 7.49
N THR A 18 23.01 -9.51 7.86
CA THR A 18 23.36 -10.92 7.59
C THR A 18 22.41 -11.47 6.54
N GLU A 19 22.81 -11.37 5.27
CA GLU A 19 21.95 -11.72 4.14
C GLU A 19 21.61 -13.21 4.08
N ASP A 20 22.53 -14.07 4.52
CA ASP A 20 22.35 -15.53 4.53
C ASP A 20 21.58 -16.05 5.76
N SER A 21 21.38 -15.21 6.77
CA SER A 21 20.80 -15.62 8.06
C SER A 21 19.71 -14.64 8.49
N ILE A 22 18.51 -14.87 7.96
CA ILE A 22 17.33 -14.02 8.14
C ILE A 22 16.17 -14.87 8.66
N SER A 23 15.46 -14.35 9.67
CA SER A 23 14.22 -14.94 10.14
C SER A 23 13.11 -14.80 9.09
N PRO A 24 12.49 -15.89 8.63
CA PRO A 24 11.40 -15.82 7.66
C PRO A 24 10.12 -15.21 8.24
N PHE A 25 9.99 -15.16 9.57
CA PHE A 25 8.79 -14.64 10.24
C PHE A 25 8.85 -13.13 10.45
N SER A 26 10.02 -12.61 10.84
CA SER A 26 10.18 -11.19 11.17
C SER A 26 10.96 -10.40 10.14
N GLY A 27 11.65 -11.04 9.19
CA GLY A 27 12.57 -10.36 8.28
C GLY A 27 13.82 -9.77 8.95
N MET A 28 14.01 -10.00 10.25
CA MET A 28 15.22 -9.58 10.97
C MET A 28 16.38 -10.54 10.71
N CYS A 29 17.60 -10.04 10.88
CA CYS A 29 18.77 -10.91 11.02
C CYS A 29 18.53 -11.87 12.20
N VAL A 30 18.89 -13.15 12.07
CA VAL A 30 18.73 -14.13 13.16
C VAL A 30 19.43 -13.65 14.44
N THR A 31 20.57 -12.99 14.27
CA THR A 31 21.29 -12.27 15.33
C THR A 31 21.11 -10.75 15.16
N CYS A 32 20.03 -10.19 15.69
CA CYS A 32 19.87 -8.73 15.77
C CYS A 32 20.82 -8.15 16.83
N VAL A 33 21.38 -6.97 16.59
CA VAL A 33 22.37 -6.35 17.49
C VAL A 33 22.08 -4.86 17.69
N ASP A 34 22.33 -4.38 18.90
CA ASP A 34 22.09 -3.01 19.36
C ASP A 34 22.99 -1.96 18.67
N GLY A 35 24.10 -2.37 18.06
CA GLY A 35 24.99 -1.48 17.29
C GLY A 35 24.78 -1.52 15.78
N CYS A 36 23.67 -2.08 15.28
CA CYS A 36 23.46 -2.19 13.85
C CYS A 36 23.22 -0.80 13.24
N ILE A 37 23.96 -0.45 12.19
CA ILE A 37 23.76 0.78 11.40
C ILE A 37 22.40 0.87 10.68
N GLY A 38 21.50 -0.08 10.94
CA GLY A 38 20.08 0.06 10.64
C GLY A 38 19.72 0.13 9.18
N MET A 39 20.47 -0.55 8.30
CA MET A 39 20.19 -0.50 6.86
C MET A 39 18.93 -1.29 6.45
N CYS A 40 18.34 -2.09 7.33
CA CYS A 40 17.06 -2.75 7.11
C CYS A 40 15.89 -1.79 7.40
N GLU A 41 14.66 -2.17 7.01
CA GLU A 41 13.49 -1.29 7.19
C GLU A 41 13.25 -0.93 8.65
N ILE A 42 13.42 -1.88 9.58
CA ILE A 42 13.28 -1.64 11.02
C ILE A 42 14.31 -0.61 11.49
N GLY A 43 15.57 -0.79 11.13
CA GLY A 43 16.64 0.12 11.55
C GLY A 43 16.49 1.52 10.95
N LYS A 44 16.18 1.62 9.65
CA LYS A 44 15.93 2.90 9.00
C LYS A 44 14.68 3.58 9.57
N SER A 45 13.63 2.82 9.86
CA SER A 45 12.41 3.36 10.45
C SER A 45 12.64 3.92 11.85
N ALA A 46 13.52 3.30 12.65
CA ALA A 46 13.88 3.81 13.98
C ALA A 46 14.58 5.17 13.90
N TYR A 47 15.38 5.41 12.84
CA TYR A 47 16.15 6.65 12.68
C TYR A 47 15.45 7.73 11.87
N ARG A 48 14.79 7.36 10.76
CA ARG A 48 14.24 8.27 9.74
C ARG A 48 12.73 8.16 9.58
N GLY A 49 12.08 7.25 10.30
CA GLY A 49 10.62 7.10 10.41
C GLY A 49 9.84 7.45 9.14
N HIS A 50 9.26 8.64 9.15
CA HIS A 50 8.36 9.16 8.12
C HIS A 50 8.99 9.24 6.71
N GLU A 51 10.31 9.37 6.61
CA GLU A 51 11.02 9.46 5.32
C GLU A 51 11.13 8.09 4.62
N VAL A 52 10.95 7.01 5.37
CA VAL A 52 11.09 5.62 4.90
C VAL A 52 9.73 4.96 4.66
N LEU A 53 8.64 5.72 4.81
CA LEU A 53 7.28 5.25 4.59
C LEU A 53 7.03 4.93 3.11
N TYR A 54 7.63 5.72 2.20
CA TYR A 54 7.45 5.56 0.76
C TYR A 54 8.70 4.97 0.09
N PRO A 55 8.52 4.22 -1.02
CA PRO A 55 9.63 3.80 -1.87
C PRO A 55 10.49 4.98 -2.32
N GLN A 56 11.80 4.74 -2.44
CA GLN A 56 12.79 5.75 -2.77
C GLN A 56 13.59 5.36 -4.02
N PRO A 57 13.88 6.33 -4.92
CA PRO A 57 13.56 7.76 -4.84
C PRO A 57 12.11 8.13 -5.21
N PHE A 58 11.40 8.81 -4.30
CA PHE A 58 10.01 9.20 -4.52
C PHE A 58 9.83 10.06 -5.78
N GLY A 59 8.84 9.73 -6.61
CA GLY A 59 8.48 10.48 -7.82
C GLY A 59 9.39 10.26 -9.04
N ILE A 60 10.57 9.66 -8.88
CA ILE A 60 11.48 9.33 -9.99
C ILE A 60 11.33 7.86 -10.40
N ILE A 61 10.96 7.00 -9.45
CA ILE A 61 10.72 5.58 -9.71
C ILE A 61 9.26 5.20 -9.52
N THR A 62 8.85 4.12 -10.19
CA THR A 62 7.68 3.33 -9.83
C THR A 62 8.16 2.06 -9.16
N ALA A 63 7.66 1.76 -7.97
CA ALA A 63 8.02 0.55 -7.23
C ALA A 63 6.98 -0.56 -7.45
N ALA A 64 7.45 -1.78 -7.67
CA ALA A 64 6.62 -2.98 -7.77
C ALA A 64 6.76 -3.84 -6.51
N SER A 65 5.90 -4.85 -6.38
CA SER A 65 5.94 -5.82 -5.28
C SER A 65 7.02 -6.88 -5.53
N GLU A 66 7.83 -7.20 -4.51
CA GLU A 66 8.75 -8.35 -4.51
C GLU A 66 8.10 -9.66 -4.00
N LYS A 67 6.80 -9.63 -3.69
CA LYS A 67 6.06 -10.81 -3.26
C LYS A 67 5.86 -11.77 -4.44
N ASP A 68 6.36 -12.98 -4.26
CA ASP A 68 6.12 -14.12 -5.14
C ASP A 68 4.80 -14.77 -4.74
N TYR A 69 3.70 -14.12 -5.13
CA TYR A 69 2.38 -14.65 -4.83
C TYR A 69 2.18 -15.98 -5.57
N PRO A 70 1.63 -17.01 -4.91
CA PRO A 70 1.27 -18.25 -5.59
C PRO A 70 0.10 -18.07 -6.58
N VAL A 71 -0.41 -16.84 -6.72
CA VAL A 71 -1.57 -16.46 -7.51
C VAL A 71 -1.19 -15.23 -8.34
N ASP A 72 -1.28 -15.33 -9.67
CA ASP A 72 -1.03 -14.22 -10.59
C ASP A 72 -2.28 -13.33 -10.74
N LEU A 73 -2.10 -12.09 -11.21
CA LEU A 73 -3.22 -11.18 -11.51
C LEU A 73 -4.17 -11.76 -12.56
N SER A 74 -3.69 -12.63 -13.45
CA SER A 74 -4.55 -13.39 -14.37
C SER A 74 -5.54 -14.34 -13.68
N HIS A 75 -5.25 -14.77 -12.46
CA HIS A 75 -6.13 -15.61 -11.64
C HIS A 75 -7.14 -14.79 -10.80
N PHE A 76 -6.95 -13.48 -10.70
CA PHE A 76 -7.75 -12.60 -9.84
C PHE A 76 -8.52 -11.57 -10.68
N ASN A 77 -9.80 -11.86 -10.91
CA ASN A 77 -10.71 -10.90 -11.53
C ASN A 77 -11.52 -10.17 -10.47
N ILE A 78 -11.35 -8.86 -10.36
CA ILE A 78 -12.24 -8.00 -9.58
C ILE A 78 -13.47 -7.69 -10.45
N MET A 79 -14.51 -8.50 -10.30
CA MET A 79 -15.80 -8.26 -10.95
C MET A 79 -16.61 -7.25 -10.11
N GLY A 80 -16.29 -5.97 -10.28
CA GLY A 80 -17.04 -4.88 -9.66
C GLY A 80 -18.33 -4.62 -10.41
N THR A 81 -19.47 -4.78 -9.74
CA THR A 81 -20.76 -4.22 -10.17
C THR A 81 -21.08 -3.03 -9.28
N ALA A 82 -21.63 -1.96 -9.84
CA ALA A 82 -22.07 -0.78 -9.09
C ALA A 82 -23.37 -1.11 -8.32
N VAL A 83 -23.28 -1.98 -7.32
CA VAL A 83 -24.41 -2.34 -6.46
C VAL A 83 -24.62 -1.21 -5.46
N GLY A 84 -25.81 -0.60 -5.47
CA GLY A 84 -26.16 0.51 -4.56
C GLY A 84 -25.84 1.90 -5.08
N ALA A 85 -25.56 2.07 -6.38
CA ALA A 85 -25.51 3.39 -6.99
C ALA A 85 -26.92 4.02 -6.99
N HIS A 86 -27.10 5.06 -6.19
CA HIS A 86 -28.32 5.86 -6.15
C HIS A 86 -28.11 7.16 -6.91
N GLY A 87 -29.03 7.51 -7.81
CA GLY A 87 -28.93 8.73 -8.59
C GLY A 87 -29.80 8.68 -9.83
N VAL A 88 -29.17 8.85 -10.99
CA VAL A 88 -29.84 8.86 -12.28
C VAL A 88 -30.20 7.45 -12.75
N GLU A 89 -31.12 7.38 -13.71
CA GLU A 89 -31.58 6.14 -14.34
C GLU A 89 -30.41 5.29 -14.84
N ALA A 90 -30.49 3.97 -14.65
CA ALA A 90 -29.45 2.98 -14.99
C ALA A 90 -29.37 2.73 -16.52
N ASP A 91 -29.08 3.79 -17.25
CA ASP A 91 -28.96 3.83 -18.71
C ASP A 91 -27.63 4.53 -19.05
N SER A 92 -26.80 3.92 -19.90
CA SER A 92 -25.49 4.45 -20.26
C SER A 92 -25.52 5.84 -20.89
N ASP A 93 -26.58 6.20 -21.60
CA ASP A 93 -26.74 7.53 -22.20
C ASP A 93 -27.14 8.58 -21.15
N LYS A 94 -27.69 8.14 -20.01
CA LYS A 94 -28.15 9.02 -18.93
C LYS A 94 -27.18 9.08 -17.76
N ALA A 95 -26.50 7.99 -17.42
CA ALA A 95 -25.54 7.84 -16.34
C ALA A 95 -24.14 8.30 -16.76
N THR A 96 -24.04 9.57 -17.18
CA THR A 96 -22.80 10.18 -17.65
C THR A 96 -22.06 10.91 -16.52
N PHE A 97 -20.73 11.00 -16.63
CA PHE A 97 -19.86 11.63 -15.62
C PHE A 97 -20.25 13.07 -15.20
N PRO A 98 -20.87 13.94 -16.03
CA PRO A 98 -21.26 15.28 -15.61
C PRO A 98 -22.43 15.30 -14.62
N LYS A 99 -23.20 14.21 -14.53
CA LYS A 99 -24.36 14.12 -13.63
C LYS A 99 -24.00 13.59 -12.24
N VAL A 100 -22.71 13.35 -11.97
CA VAL A 100 -22.27 12.97 -10.64
C VAL A 100 -22.32 14.19 -9.72
N THR A 101 -22.92 14.03 -8.54
CA THR A 101 -22.83 15.04 -7.48
C THR A 101 -21.75 14.63 -6.49
N THR A 102 -20.88 15.57 -6.15
CA THR A 102 -19.86 15.40 -5.12
C THR A 102 -20.29 16.00 -3.78
N GLU A 103 -21.52 16.53 -3.68
CA GLU A 103 -22.07 17.08 -2.44
C GLU A 103 -21.96 16.06 -1.29
N THR A 104 -21.42 16.51 -0.17
CA THR A 104 -21.26 15.69 1.04
C THR A 104 -21.96 16.36 2.22
N ALA A 105 -22.57 15.55 3.09
CA ALA A 105 -23.25 16.03 4.28
C ALA A 105 -22.95 15.13 5.48
N VAL A 106 -22.85 15.72 6.67
CA VAL A 106 -22.51 15.04 7.93
C VAL A 106 -23.49 15.40 9.06
N GLY A 107 -23.55 14.58 10.10
CA GLY A 107 -24.48 14.72 11.24
C GLY A 107 -25.51 13.59 11.33
N HIS A 108 -26.08 13.39 12.52
CA HIS A 108 -27.11 12.36 12.79
C HIS A 108 -28.34 12.50 11.86
N ASP A 109 -28.64 13.72 11.44
CA ASP A 109 -29.72 14.11 10.55
C ASP A 109 -29.24 14.54 9.14
N LYS A 110 -27.94 14.43 8.85
CA LYS A 110 -27.31 14.95 7.61
C LYS A 110 -27.51 16.46 7.40
N GLY A 111 -27.70 17.25 8.46
CA GLY A 111 -27.98 18.68 8.37
C GLY A 111 -26.79 19.56 7.96
N ILE A 112 -25.56 19.08 8.10
CA ILE A 112 -24.35 19.89 7.84
C ILE A 112 -23.81 19.58 6.45
N LYS A 113 -24.07 20.46 5.48
CA LYS A 113 -23.48 20.38 4.14
C LYS A 113 -22.01 20.78 4.19
N LEU A 114 -21.13 19.91 3.69
CA LEU A 114 -19.72 20.19 3.51
C LEU A 114 -19.51 20.96 2.20
N LYS A 115 -18.55 21.88 2.22
CA LYS A 115 -18.14 22.59 1.02
C LYS A 115 -17.21 21.68 0.22
N VAL A 116 -17.57 21.43 -1.03
CA VAL A 116 -16.81 20.62 -1.97
C VAL A 116 -16.03 21.52 -2.92
#